data_AF-A0A7V3RNZ3-F1
#
_entry.id   AF-A0A7V3RNZ3-F1
#
_cell.length_a   1.000
_cell.length_b   1.000
_cell.length_c   1.000
_cell.angle_alpha   90.00
_cell.angle_beta   90.00
_cell.angle_gamma   90.00
#
_symmetry.space_group_name_H-M   'P 1'
#
loop_
_entity.id
_entity.type
_entity.pdbx_description
1 polymer ?
#
loop_
_entity_poly.entity_id
_entity_poly.type
_entity_poly.pdbx_seq_one_letter_code
_entity_poly.pdbx_strand_id
1 'polypeptide(L)'
;MLDEQQRSRNRRDPVPARPLVFLDVKHGSLTLQDIHLAFQWPDAPSEKAAVMRVEDGDLTVRDCTFSVAGKPRDGVTLARFLALHPETGRCRFERCYARGAKMAVLDAETPGAQVLFENCLFIGDDAPLLQACVANDRPTRFYAVRSTMISGKELLELRPAKDAVNSLGGTGVWPTVFDWLGWDVLLSRKDPEFGGALLRLNGNLRPQQLHWQAVNCLYAGWGNLLAGTTTIPATDLAAWRRLWDRSEGEEVLGDPWPTAVFPEMAEVPAKTYRTAGSLVAFASSTDPNQPLGCDLDRLPPARDNWLALTFDRYAVQTPALPDDSGPPEIPVAADGLFHGAQVDLNQTDLGAYWETVQKNYRLAPEVVLRLSGNGERLTTPLHIKGSNLVLYFEPPSDKKEGEKTKEPLVLVPAELGPAEAFFEVEQGNLSIINGNLRFSEAGKGRVVPWLIKIRGGDLRLFRTRLEVPPKDSGVVFRGLVALEGSGDSAADRVHSCVVNESILASARDAIAIQGIGARLLLAQTLLIAGEDAIHLTLDSFAGKANVQCLLDHATVSARGAVVHLPDVKQAGPPAEPL
;
A
#
# COMPACT_ATOMS: atom_id res chain seq x y z
N MET A 1 -15.91 -49.59 -10.69
CA MET A 1 -14.73 -49.27 -11.51
C MET A 1 -14.95 -48.08 -12.47
N LEU A 2 -16.10 -47.94 -13.15
CA LEU A 2 -16.36 -46.77 -14.01
C LEU A 2 -16.66 -45.46 -13.22
N ASP A 3 -17.27 -45.55 -12.03
CA ASP A 3 -17.53 -44.37 -11.18
C ASP A 3 -16.29 -43.76 -10.52
N GLU A 4 -15.22 -44.53 -10.30
CA GLU A 4 -13.95 -44.01 -9.76
C GLU A 4 -13.16 -43.23 -10.82
N GLN A 5 -13.20 -43.67 -12.08
CA GLN A 5 -12.56 -42.95 -13.19
C GLN A 5 -13.28 -41.63 -13.52
N GLN A 6 -14.58 -41.53 -13.25
CA GLN A 6 -15.33 -40.29 -13.45
C GLN A 6 -15.15 -39.30 -12.29
N ARG A 7 -14.97 -39.79 -11.05
CA ARG A 7 -14.57 -38.95 -9.91
C ARG A 7 -13.14 -38.43 -10.01
N SER A 8 -12.21 -39.16 -10.62
CA SER A 8 -10.83 -38.68 -10.82
C SER A 8 -10.73 -37.60 -11.89
N ARG A 9 -11.61 -37.61 -12.91
CA ARG A 9 -11.64 -36.61 -13.99
C ARG A 9 -12.24 -35.25 -13.59
N ASN A 10 -13.03 -35.21 -12.50
CA ASN A 10 -13.63 -33.98 -12.00
C ASN A 10 -12.89 -33.34 -10.81
N ARG A 11 -11.76 -33.90 -10.38
CA ARG A 11 -10.78 -33.14 -9.60
C ARG A 11 -10.14 -32.12 -10.53
N ARG A 12 -10.78 -30.97 -10.69
CA ARG A 12 -10.09 -29.77 -11.15
C ARG A 12 -8.91 -29.59 -10.21
N ASP A 13 -7.70 -29.68 -10.74
CA ASP A 13 -6.52 -29.31 -9.98
C ASP A 13 -6.77 -27.93 -9.37
N PRO A 14 -6.54 -27.78 -8.05
CA PRO A 14 -6.74 -26.50 -7.40
C PRO A 14 -5.95 -25.46 -8.19
N VAL A 15 -6.65 -24.42 -8.66
CA VAL A 15 -6.01 -23.30 -9.35
C VAL A 15 -4.88 -22.83 -8.43
N PRO A 16 -3.61 -22.80 -8.92
CA PRO A 16 -2.49 -22.45 -8.06
C PRO A 16 -2.77 -21.10 -7.43
N ALA A 17 -2.60 -21.03 -6.10
CA ALA A 17 -2.82 -19.80 -5.36
C ALA A 17 -1.96 -18.71 -5.99
N ARG A 18 -2.57 -17.58 -6.35
CA ARG A 18 -1.82 -16.44 -6.88
C ARG A 18 -0.82 -15.98 -5.80
N PRO A 19 0.41 -15.60 -6.19
CA PRO A 19 1.37 -15.07 -5.23
C PRO A 19 0.78 -13.85 -4.54
N LEU A 20 0.94 -13.79 -3.22
CA LEU A 20 0.56 -12.60 -2.46
C LEU A 20 1.58 -11.50 -2.74
N VAL A 21 1.14 -10.44 -3.40
CA VAL A 21 1.96 -9.29 -3.79
C VAL A 21 1.33 -8.02 -3.23
N PHE A 22 2.11 -7.19 -2.54
CA PHE A 22 1.60 -5.91 -2.01
C PHE A 22 1.48 -4.85 -3.12
N LEU A 23 2.50 -4.72 -3.98
CA LEU A 23 2.51 -3.80 -5.12
C LEU A 23 2.93 -4.55 -6.39
N ASP A 24 2.03 -4.64 -7.38
CA ASP A 24 2.27 -5.30 -8.68
C ASP A 24 2.23 -4.26 -9.82
N VAL A 25 3.34 -4.10 -10.53
CA VAL A 25 3.52 -3.16 -11.64
C VAL A 25 3.85 -3.96 -12.91
N LYS A 26 3.10 -3.73 -13.98
CA LYS A 26 3.30 -4.40 -15.28
C LYS A 26 3.48 -3.38 -16.39
N HIS A 27 4.44 -3.62 -17.27
CA HIS A 27 4.72 -2.79 -18.44
C HIS A 27 4.98 -1.31 -18.10
N GLY A 28 5.65 -1.07 -16.97
CA GLY A 28 5.91 0.29 -16.47
C GLY A 28 7.04 0.33 -15.44
N SER A 29 7.53 1.52 -15.17
CA SER A 29 8.60 1.74 -14.19
C SER A 29 8.03 2.06 -12.81
N LEU A 30 8.63 1.49 -11.77
CA LEU A 30 8.31 1.79 -10.38
C LEU A 30 9.47 2.58 -9.75
N THR A 31 9.16 3.77 -9.23
CA THR A 31 10.09 4.56 -8.42
C THR A 31 9.52 4.74 -7.02
N LEU A 32 10.26 4.28 -6.02
CA LEU A 32 9.99 4.57 -4.61
C LEU A 32 11.09 5.49 -4.08
N GLN A 33 10.69 6.58 -3.43
CA GLN A 33 11.62 7.55 -2.85
C GLN A 33 11.10 8.02 -1.49
N ASP A 34 11.99 8.07 -0.49
CA ASP A 34 11.70 8.60 0.85
C ASP A 34 10.54 7.84 1.56
N ILE A 35 10.45 6.53 1.33
CA ILE A 35 9.37 5.68 1.85
C ILE A 35 9.86 4.80 3.01
N HIS A 36 9.09 4.82 4.10
CA HIS A 36 9.28 3.92 5.23
C HIS A 36 8.15 2.89 5.28
N LEU A 37 8.44 1.68 4.82
CA LEU A 37 7.46 0.62 4.73
C LEU A 37 7.75 -0.46 5.78
N ALA A 38 6.76 -0.73 6.63
CA ALA A 38 6.86 -1.65 7.74
C ALA A 38 5.60 -2.52 7.78
N PHE A 39 5.74 -3.83 7.78
CA PHE A 39 4.60 -4.74 7.71
C PHE A 39 4.89 -6.09 8.35
N GLN A 40 3.83 -6.69 8.88
CA GLN A 40 3.81 -8.07 9.32
C GLN A 40 3.16 -8.93 8.23
N TRP A 41 3.93 -9.81 7.61
CA TRP A 41 3.41 -10.73 6.62
C TRP A 41 2.56 -11.81 7.30
N PRO A 42 1.40 -12.18 6.75
CA PRO A 42 0.55 -13.19 7.36
C PRO A 42 1.22 -14.57 7.38
N ASP A 43 0.88 -15.38 8.37
CA ASP A 43 1.29 -16.80 8.48
C ASP A 43 0.51 -17.71 7.50
N ALA A 44 0.21 -17.20 6.30
CA ALA A 44 -0.47 -17.91 5.25
C ALA A 44 0.55 -18.56 4.28
N PRO A 45 0.20 -19.69 3.64
CA PRO A 45 0.99 -20.22 2.54
C PRO A 45 0.90 -19.23 1.37
N SER A 46 2.00 -18.55 1.08
CA SER A 46 2.13 -17.64 -0.03
C SER A 46 3.37 -18.04 -0.82
N GLU A 47 3.18 -18.99 -1.74
CA GLU A 47 4.22 -19.28 -2.72
C GLU A 47 4.55 -18.00 -3.47
N LYS A 48 5.84 -17.73 -3.60
CA LYS A 48 6.34 -16.56 -4.30
C LYS A 48 5.80 -15.21 -3.75
N ALA A 49 5.65 -15.06 -2.44
CA ALA A 49 5.31 -13.77 -1.84
C ALA A 49 6.29 -12.65 -2.22
N ALA A 50 5.76 -11.44 -2.43
CA ALA A 50 6.59 -10.27 -2.68
C ALA A 50 5.99 -8.97 -2.14
N VAL A 51 6.84 -8.04 -1.70
CA VAL A 51 6.40 -6.67 -1.42
C VAL A 51 6.15 -5.95 -2.74
N MET A 52 7.13 -6.01 -3.65
CA MET A 52 7.04 -5.40 -4.97
C MET A 52 7.25 -6.47 -6.03
N ARG A 53 6.40 -6.47 -7.05
CA ARG A 53 6.60 -7.20 -8.30
C ARG A 53 6.61 -6.19 -9.44
N VAL A 54 7.68 -6.20 -10.23
CA VAL A 54 7.79 -5.38 -11.44
C VAL A 54 8.00 -6.33 -12.62
N GLU A 55 7.07 -6.30 -13.56
CA GLU A 55 7.06 -7.11 -14.79
C GLU A 55 7.25 -6.22 -16.02
N ASP A 56 8.25 -6.54 -16.85
CA ASP A 56 8.59 -5.80 -18.07
C ASP A 56 8.75 -4.30 -17.83
N GLY A 57 9.56 -3.94 -16.82
CA GLY A 57 9.76 -2.56 -16.40
C GLY A 57 11.09 -2.32 -15.69
N ASP A 58 11.25 -1.13 -15.15
CA ASP A 58 12.42 -0.74 -14.34
C ASP A 58 12.00 -0.46 -12.89
N LEU A 59 12.89 -0.75 -11.94
CA LEU A 59 12.70 -0.50 -10.52
C LEU A 59 13.78 0.43 -10.01
N THR A 60 13.38 1.56 -9.40
CA THR A 60 14.28 2.44 -8.64
C THR A 60 13.75 2.61 -7.24
N VAL A 61 14.58 2.31 -6.24
CA VAL A 61 14.27 2.48 -4.82
C VAL A 61 15.38 3.33 -4.21
N ARG A 62 15.00 4.48 -3.65
CA ARG A 62 15.95 5.47 -3.13
C ARG A 62 15.52 5.94 -1.74
N ASP A 63 16.46 6.04 -0.81
CA ASP A 63 16.20 6.64 0.51
C ASP A 63 15.01 5.97 1.23
N CYS A 64 14.85 4.65 1.04
CA CYS A 64 13.73 3.89 1.61
C CYS A 64 14.18 2.96 2.75
N THR A 65 13.28 2.72 3.70
CA THR A 65 13.44 1.67 4.71
C THR A 65 12.35 0.61 4.60
N PHE A 66 12.73 -0.66 4.69
CA PHE A 66 11.82 -1.80 4.67
C PHE A 66 12.01 -2.66 5.92
N SER A 67 10.96 -2.83 6.72
CA SER A 67 10.99 -3.75 7.87
C SER A 67 9.89 -4.79 7.74
N VAL A 68 10.30 -6.05 7.78
CA VAL A 68 9.45 -7.20 7.48
C VAL A 68 9.44 -8.16 8.66
N ALA A 69 8.26 -8.44 9.19
CA ALA A 69 8.05 -9.43 10.25
C ALA A 69 7.01 -10.47 9.84
N GLY A 70 6.72 -11.39 10.74
CA GLY A 70 5.85 -12.54 10.50
C GLY A 70 6.65 -13.78 10.11
N LYS A 71 5.97 -14.91 9.96
CA LYS A 71 6.60 -16.20 9.66
C LYS A 71 6.05 -16.77 8.35
N PRO A 72 6.22 -16.06 7.21
CA PRO A 72 5.84 -16.62 5.92
C PRO A 72 6.50 -17.98 5.74
N ARG A 73 5.74 -18.96 5.24
CA ARG A 73 6.22 -20.33 5.08
C ARG A 73 7.45 -20.40 4.15
N ASP A 74 7.35 -19.71 3.02
CA ASP A 74 8.36 -19.72 1.94
C ASP A 74 9.21 -18.43 1.89
N GLY A 75 9.11 -17.60 2.94
CA GLY A 75 9.71 -16.27 2.95
C GLY A 75 8.92 -15.25 2.14
N VAL A 76 9.42 -14.02 2.14
CA VAL A 76 8.92 -12.90 1.33
C VAL A 76 10.08 -12.23 0.62
N THR A 77 9.89 -11.90 -0.65
CA THR A 77 10.88 -11.15 -1.42
C THR A 77 10.54 -9.67 -1.39
N LEU A 78 11.48 -8.79 -1.05
CA LEU A 78 11.24 -7.35 -1.12
C LEU A 78 10.94 -6.93 -2.57
N ALA A 79 11.78 -7.32 -3.53
CA ALA A 79 11.53 -7.06 -4.95
C ALA A 79 11.62 -8.35 -5.78
N ARG A 80 10.53 -8.68 -6.47
CA ARG A 80 10.54 -9.61 -7.60
C ARG A 80 10.61 -8.83 -8.88
N PHE A 81 11.62 -9.13 -9.66
CA PHE A 81 11.90 -8.44 -10.89
C PHE A 81 11.83 -9.42 -12.04
N LEU A 82 10.88 -9.20 -12.95
CA LEU A 82 10.54 -10.07 -14.07
C LEU A 82 10.66 -9.23 -15.34
N ALA A 83 11.42 -9.66 -16.33
CA ALA A 83 11.39 -9.07 -17.66
C ALA A 83 11.53 -10.18 -18.68
N LEU A 84 10.62 -10.14 -19.64
CA LEU A 84 10.60 -10.99 -20.82
C LEU A 84 11.33 -10.32 -21.99
N HIS A 85 11.52 -8.99 -21.90
CA HIS A 85 12.07 -8.18 -22.98
C HIS A 85 13.52 -7.73 -22.71
N PRO A 86 14.35 -7.61 -23.76
CA PRO A 86 15.76 -7.17 -23.67
C PRO A 86 15.96 -5.74 -23.15
N GLU A 87 15.02 -4.86 -23.49
CA GLU A 87 15.19 -3.40 -23.37
C GLU A 87 14.81 -2.88 -21.99
N THR A 88 14.07 -3.69 -21.23
CA THR A 88 13.69 -3.47 -19.84
C THR A 88 14.57 -4.32 -18.94
N GLY A 89 14.70 -3.97 -17.66
CA GLY A 89 15.43 -4.82 -16.74
C GLY A 89 16.44 -4.10 -15.85
N ARG A 90 16.27 -2.79 -15.60
CA ARG A 90 17.13 -2.06 -14.65
C ARG A 90 16.50 -2.04 -13.26
N CYS A 91 17.26 -2.47 -12.28
CA CYS A 91 16.87 -2.45 -10.88
C CYS A 91 17.94 -1.71 -10.07
N ARG A 92 17.55 -0.63 -9.37
CA ARG A 92 18.48 0.18 -8.58
C ARG A 92 17.95 0.35 -7.16
N PHE A 93 18.81 0.09 -6.19
CA PHE A 93 18.63 0.45 -4.79
C PHE A 93 19.73 1.43 -4.40
N GLU A 94 19.34 2.57 -3.82
CA GLU A 94 20.24 3.64 -3.43
C GLU A 94 19.90 4.09 -2.00
N ARG A 95 20.87 4.05 -1.07
CA ARG A 95 20.68 4.44 0.34
C ARG A 95 19.46 3.75 0.97
N CYS A 96 19.32 2.45 0.74
CA CYS A 96 18.19 1.68 1.25
C CYS A 96 18.60 0.87 2.49
N TYR A 97 17.66 0.76 3.44
CA TYR A 97 17.79 -0.14 4.58
C TYR A 97 16.66 -1.17 4.55
N ALA A 98 16.97 -2.46 4.44
CA ALA A 98 15.96 -3.53 4.51
C ALA A 98 16.34 -4.61 5.53
N ARG A 99 15.36 -5.02 6.34
CA ARG A 99 15.53 -6.07 7.37
C ARG A 99 14.31 -6.99 7.49
N GLY A 100 14.57 -8.28 7.69
CA GLY A 100 13.57 -9.26 8.07
C GLY A 100 14.13 -10.67 8.17
N ALA A 101 13.67 -11.48 9.14
CA ALA A 101 14.18 -12.84 9.32
C ALA A 101 13.96 -13.72 8.07
N LYS A 102 12.76 -13.71 7.51
CA LYS A 102 12.42 -14.53 6.34
C LYS A 102 12.34 -13.73 5.03
N MET A 103 13.25 -12.78 4.87
CA MET A 103 13.25 -11.87 3.73
C MET A 103 14.39 -12.18 2.75
N ALA A 104 14.05 -12.28 1.46
CA ALA A 104 15.00 -12.07 0.36
C ALA A 104 14.87 -10.62 -0.13
N VAL A 105 15.97 -9.94 -0.46
CA VAL A 105 15.92 -8.57 -0.97
C VAL A 105 15.48 -8.55 -2.42
N LEU A 106 16.08 -9.42 -3.24
CA LEU A 106 15.84 -9.43 -4.68
C LEU A 106 15.74 -10.85 -5.20
N ASP A 107 14.70 -11.09 -5.99
CA ASP A 107 14.59 -12.25 -6.88
C ASP A 107 14.47 -11.74 -8.32
N ALA A 108 15.59 -11.77 -9.05
CA ALA A 108 15.66 -11.36 -10.44
C ALA A 108 15.36 -12.57 -11.35
N GLU A 109 14.09 -12.78 -11.69
CA GLU A 109 13.63 -13.79 -12.64
C GLU A 109 13.76 -13.28 -14.09
N THR A 110 14.88 -12.61 -14.40
CA THR A 110 15.11 -11.87 -15.65
C THR A 110 16.53 -12.13 -16.18
N PRO A 111 16.69 -12.94 -17.22
CA PRO A 111 17.96 -13.04 -17.91
C PRO A 111 18.40 -11.70 -18.49
N GLY A 112 19.62 -11.27 -18.19
CA GLY A 112 20.16 -9.99 -18.66
C GLY A 112 19.82 -8.78 -17.78
N ALA A 113 19.19 -8.97 -16.61
CA ALA A 113 18.91 -7.87 -15.69
C ALA A 113 20.18 -7.14 -15.26
N GLN A 114 20.07 -5.81 -15.08
CA GLN A 114 21.12 -4.95 -14.56
C GLN A 114 20.70 -4.42 -13.20
N VAL A 115 21.42 -4.83 -12.16
CA VAL A 115 21.07 -4.54 -10.77
C VAL A 115 22.18 -3.73 -10.12
N LEU A 116 21.85 -2.61 -9.51
CA LEU A 116 22.77 -1.77 -8.74
C LEU A 116 22.30 -1.62 -7.30
N PHE A 117 23.18 -1.92 -6.36
CA PHE A 117 23.04 -1.64 -4.94
C PHE A 117 24.09 -0.61 -4.54
N GLU A 118 23.64 0.58 -4.13
CA GLU A 118 24.52 1.68 -3.78
C GLU A 118 24.21 2.16 -2.36
N ASN A 119 25.23 2.14 -1.49
CA ASN A 119 25.11 2.57 -0.10
C ASN A 119 23.94 1.92 0.67
N CYS A 120 23.69 0.63 0.44
CA CYS A 120 22.58 -0.10 1.03
C CYS A 120 23.00 -0.94 2.23
N LEU A 121 22.10 -1.10 3.20
CA LEU A 121 22.20 -2.07 4.28
C LEU A 121 21.06 -3.08 4.16
N PHE A 122 21.39 -4.34 3.93
CA PHE A 122 20.41 -5.40 3.74
C PHE A 122 20.65 -6.57 4.67
N ILE A 123 19.56 -7.04 5.28
CA ILE A 123 19.60 -7.99 6.38
C ILE A 123 18.51 -9.04 6.21
N GLY A 124 18.92 -10.27 5.95
CA GLY A 124 18.08 -11.46 5.88
C GLY A 124 18.58 -12.57 6.81
N ASP A 125 17.80 -13.64 6.97
CA ASP A 125 18.20 -14.82 7.74
C ASP A 125 18.01 -16.11 6.94
N ASP A 126 16.76 -16.56 6.82
CA ASP A 126 16.43 -17.93 6.41
C ASP A 126 16.52 -18.18 4.89
N ALA A 127 16.34 -17.13 4.09
CA ALA A 127 16.31 -17.20 2.64
C ALA A 127 17.61 -16.64 2.03
N PRO A 128 17.99 -17.07 0.81
CA PRO A 128 19.03 -16.39 0.06
C PRO A 128 18.70 -14.91 -0.07
N LEU A 129 19.64 -14.05 0.32
CA LEU A 129 19.40 -12.61 0.32
C LEU A 129 19.14 -12.09 -1.09
N LEU A 130 19.86 -12.65 -2.07
CA LEU A 130 19.78 -12.34 -3.48
C LEU A 130 19.57 -13.63 -4.30
N GLN A 131 18.70 -13.57 -5.28
CA GLN A 131 18.46 -14.66 -6.22
C GLN A 131 18.45 -14.12 -7.65
N ALA A 132 19.02 -14.87 -8.57
CA ALA A 132 18.98 -14.55 -9.98
C ALA A 132 18.74 -15.77 -10.87
N CYS A 133 17.88 -15.60 -11.85
CA CYS A 133 17.72 -16.49 -12.98
C CYS A 133 18.67 -16.06 -14.10
N VAL A 134 19.46 -17.01 -14.62
CA VAL A 134 20.49 -16.74 -15.63
C VAL A 134 20.23 -17.55 -16.91
N ALA A 135 20.56 -16.97 -18.07
CA ALA A 135 20.47 -17.64 -19.37
C ALA A 135 21.73 -17.40 -20.21
N ASN A 136 21.90 -18.21 -21.26
CA ASN A 136 23.13 -18.25 -22.05
C ASN A 136 23.31 -17.09 -23.03
N ASP A 137 22.24 -16.37 -23.35
CA ASP A 137 22.21 -15.33 -24.37
C ASP A 137 22.57 -13.94 -23.83
N ARG A 138 22.30 -13.68 -22.54
CA ARG A 138 22.56 -12.39 -21.89
C ARG A 138 22.98 -12.56 -20.43
N PRO A 139 24.16 -12.04 -20.04
CA PRO A 139 24.58 -12.11 -18.65
C PRO A 139 23.74 -11.18 -17.78
N THR A 140 23.21 -11.74 -16.70
CA THR A 140 22.61 -10.94 -15.60
C THR A 140 23.74 -10.30 -14.79
N ARG A 141 23.66 -9.00 -14.51
CA ARG A 141 24.76 -8.22 -13.89
C ARG A 141 24.35 -7.59 -12.58
N PHE A 142 25.08 -7.91 -11.52
CA PHE A 142 24.87 -7.34 -10.20
C PHE A 142 26.08 -6.49 -9.81
N TYR A 143 25.81 -5.24 -9.45
CA TYR A 143 26.78 -4.27 -8.97
C TYR A 143 26.44 -3.91 -7.53
N ALA A 144 27.41 -4.01 -6.63
CA ALA A 144 27.28 -3.55 -5.26
C ALA A 144 28.41 -2.57 -4.96
N VAL A 145 28.05 -1.36 -4.50
CA VAL A 145 28.99 -0.28 -4.20
C VAL A 145 28.69 0.24 -2.80
N ARG A 146 29.72 0.33 -1.95
CA ARG A 146 29.60 0.87 -0.58
C ARG A 146 28.43 0.25 0.19
N SER A 147 28.18 -1.05 0.02
CA SER A 147 26.98 -1.70 0.57
C SER A 147 27.35 -2.79 1.57
N THR A 148 26.48 -3.02 2.54
CA THR A 148 26.61 -4.08 3.55
C THR A 148 25.44 -5.04 3.42
N MET A 149 25.73 -6.32 3.24
CA MET A 149 24.73 -7.37 3.08
C MET A 149 24.98 -8.48 4.10
N ILE A 150 23.95 -8.79 4.89
CA ILE A 150 24.00 -9.74 5.99
C ILE A 150 22.92 -10.80 5.76
N SER A 151 23.30 -12.08 5.85
CA SER A 151 22.38 -13.21 5.65
C SER A 151 22.64 -14.34 6.65
N GLY A 152 21.69 -15.28 6.79
CA GLY A 152 21.83 -16.45 7.67
C GLY A 152 22.42 -17.67 6.98
N LYS A 153 22.06 -17.94 5.71
CA LYS A 153 22.46 -19.16 4.99
C LYS A 153 23.20 -18.92 3.69
N GLU A 154 22.56 -18.25 2.74
CA GLU A 154 23.15 -17.92 1.44
C GLU A 154 23.05 -16.43 1.18
N LEU A 155 24.11 -15.86 0.61
CA LEU A 155 24.03 -14.48 0.11
C LEU A 155 23.37 -14.47 -1.27
N LEU A 156 23.96 -15.20 -2.22
CA LEU A 156 23.53 -15.20 -3.62
C LEU A 156 23.28 -16.62 -4.12
N GLU A 157 22.08 -16.86 -4.66
CA GLU A 157 21.72 -18.08 -5.36
C GLU A 157 21.49 -17.83 -6.86
N LEU A 158 22.18 -18.61 -7.69
CA LEU A 158 22.00 -18.60 -9.15
C LEU A 158 21.24 -19.84 -9.62
N ARG A 159 20.20 -19.61 -10.43
CA ARG A 159 19.34 -20.65 -10.99
C ARG A 159 19.34 -20.56 -12.52
N PRO A 160 19.46 -21.68 -13.25
CA PRO A 160 19.31 -21.64 -14.70
C PRO A 160 17.86 -21.35 -15.09
N ALA A 161 17.66 -20.56 -16.14
CA ALA A 161 16.34 -20.40 -16.77
C ALA A 161 15.83 -21.74 -17.30
N LYS A 162 14.50 -21.95 -17.29
CA LYS A 162 13.87 -23.23 -17.66
C LYS A 162 14.30 -23.75 -19.04
N ASP A 163 14.59 -22.84 -19.97
CA ASP A 163 14.97 -23.18 -21.35
C ASP A 163 16.48 -23.22 -21.59
N ALA A 164 17.32 -22.94 -20.58
CA ALA A 164 18.78 -22.84 -20.73
C ALA A 164 19.52 -24.18 -20.82
N VAL A 165 18.83 -25.31 -20.59
CA VAL A 165 19.46 -26.60 -20.25
C VAL A 165 20.03 -27.36 -21.47
N ASN A 166 19.64 -27.05 -22.71
CA ASN A 166 19.98 -27.90 -23.87
C ASN A 166 20.89 -27.25 -24.94
N SER A 167 21.27 -25.98 -24.78
CA SER A 167 22.01 -25.23 -25.81
C SER A 167 23.52 -25.32 -25.62
N LEU A 168 24.06 -26.53 -25.52
CA LEU A 168 25.50 -26.77 -25.61
C LEU A 168 25.93 -26.60 -27.08
N GLY A 169 26.19 -25.36 -27.48
CA GLY A 169 26.82 -25.07 -28.76
C GLY A 169 28.17 -25.80 -28.84
N GLY A 170 28.40 -26.56 -29.92
CA GLY A 170 29.56 -27.46 -30.10
C GLY A 170 30.94 -26.77 -30.17
N THR A 171 31.07 -25.53 -29.73
CA THR A 171 32.32 -24.73 -29.79
C THR A 171 33.20 -24.90 -28.55
N GLY A 172 32.75 -25.59 -27.50
CA GLY A 172 33.54 -25.87 -26.29
C GLY A 172 33.83 -24.65 -25.40
N VAL A 173 33.40 -23.45 -25.80
CA VAL A 173 33.49 -22.21 -25.01
C VAL A 173 32.15 -21.97 -24.35
N TRP A 174 32.17 -21.84 -23.02
CA TRP A 174 30.98 -21.56 -22.23
C TRP A 174 30.76 -20.04 -22.16
N PRO A 175 29.56 -19.52 -22.54
CA PRO A 175 29.28 -18.10 -22.43
C PRO A 175 29.14 -17.67 -20.97
N THR A 176 29.52 -16.43 -20.67
CA THR A 176 29.24 -15.80 -19.38
C THR A 176 27.75 -15.52 -19.25
N VAL A 177 27.13 -16.05 -18.19
CA VAL A 177 25.69 -15.92 -17.89
C VAL A 177 25.42 -15.02 -16.69
N PHE A 178 26.46 -14.68 -15.92
CA PHE A 178 26.34 -13.81 -14.75
C PHE A 178 27.63 -13.03 -14.49
N ASP A 179 27.48 -11.73 -14.19
CA ASP A 179 28.57 -10.83 -13.81
C ASP A 179 28.30 -10.24 -12.41
N TRP A 180 29.23 -10.42 -11.48
CA TRP A 180 29.25 -9.72 -10.20
C TRP A 180 30.38 -8.70 -10.14
N LEU A 181 30.07 -7.50 -9.65
CA LEU A 181 31.07 -6.50 -9.27
C LEU A 181 30.75 -5.93 -7.88
N GLY A 182 31.66 -6.16 -6.94
CA GLY A 182 31.65 -5.52 -5.62
C GLY A 182 32.75 -4.47 -5.53
N TRP A 183 32.41 -3.27 -5.05
CA TRP A 183 33.38 -2.22 -4.72
C TRP A 183 33.09 -1.62 -3.35
N ASP A 184 34.02 -1.76 -2.41
CA ASP A 184 33.87 -1.35 -1.02
C ASP A 184 32.66 -2.02 -0.34
N VAL A 185 32.51 -3.33 -0.53
CA VAL A 185 31.35 -4.10 -0.07
C VAL A 185 31.71 -5.02 1.10
N LEU A 186 30.83 -5.05 2.10
CA LEU A 186 30.88 -6.01 3.20
C LEU A 186 29.78 -7.07 3.02
N LEU A 187 30.18 -8.33 2.83
CA LEU A 187 29.28 -9.47 2.68
C LEU A 187 29.46 -10.42 3.86
N SER A 188 28.46 -10.49 4.72
CA SER A 188 28.59 -11.20 5.98
C SER A 188 27.51 -12.24 6.19
N ARG A 189 27.88 -13.30 6.88
CA ARG A 189 26.97 -14.23 7.51
C ARG A 189 26.91 -13.95 9.01
N LYS A 190 25.69 -13.93 9.55
CA LYS A 190 25.45 -13.62 10.98
C LYS A 190 25.55 -14.83 11.91
N ASP A 191 25.36 -16.03 11.37
CA ASP A 191 25.20 -17.24 12.15
C ASP A 191 26.59 -17.80 12.57
N PRO A 192 26.82 -18.01 13.89
CA PRO A 192 28.09 -18.50 14.40
C PRO A 192 28.38 -19.97 14.10
N GLU A 193 27.37 -20.76 13.75
CA GLU A 193 27.62 -22.14 13.34
C GLU A 193 28.35 -22.15 12.00
N PHE A 194 29.40 -22.95 11.84
CA PHE A 194 30.11 -23.05 10.56
C PHE A 194 29.16 -23.55 9.46
N GLY A 195 29.00 -22.78 8.38
CA GLY A 195 28.10 -23.17 7.30
C GLY A 195 27.79 -22.07 6.29
N GLY A 196 26.78 -22.33 5.48
CA GLY A 196 26.33 -21.40 4.43
C GLY A 196 27.25 -21.34 3.22
N ALA A 197 26.83 -20.55 2.23
CA ALA A 197 27.59 -20.28 1.02
C ALA A 197 27.43 -18.82 0.58
N LEU A 198 28.55 -18.14 0.30
CA LEU A 198 28.50 -16.81 -0.30
C LEU A 198 27.80 -16.86 -1.67
N LEU A 199 28.22 -17.81 -2.52
CA LEU A 199 27.63 -18.08 -3.82
C LEU A 199 27.18 -19.54 -3.95
N ARG A 200 25.89 -19.75 -4.19
CA ARG A 200 25.30 -21.07 -4.48
C ARG A 200 24.90 -21.17 -5.95
N LEU A 201 25.41 -22.19 -6.64
CA LEU A 201 25.06 -22.52 -8.02
C LEU A 201 24.13 -23.74 -8.04
N ASN A 202 22.96 -23.59 -8.62
CA ASN A 202 21.99 -24.66 -8.77
C ASN A 202 21.94 -25.21 -10.20
N GLY A 203 21.49 -26.46 -10.33
CA GLY A 203 21.38 -27.15 -11.61
C GLY A 203 22.75 -27.46 -12.23
N ASN A 204 22.89 -27.22 -13.52
CA ASN A 204 24.09 -27.48 -14.31
C ASN A 204 25.00 -26.25 -14.51
N LEU A 205 24.77 -25.17 -13.75
CA LEU A 205 25.58 -23.96 -13.81
C LEU A 205 27.02 -24.25 -13.40
N ARG A 206 27.95 -23.83 -14.26
CA ARG A 206 29.38 -24.01 -14.03
C ARG A 206 30.04 -22.71 -13.62
N PRO A 207 31.05 -22.74 -12.74
CA PRO A 207 31.78 -21.53 -12.35
C PRO A 207 32.40 -20.78 -13.53
N GLN A 208 32.80 -21.48 -14.60
CA GLN A 208 33.38 -20.87 -15.81
C GLN A 208 32.39 -19.99 -16.60
N GLN A 209 31.09 -20.09 -16.31
CA GLN A 209 30.05 -19.24 -16.90
C GLN A 209 29.84 -17.95 -16.10
N LEU A 210 30.61 -17.72 -15.05
CA LEU A 210 30.43 -16.60 -14.14
C LEU A 210 31.67 -15.71 -14.22
N HIS A 211 31.46 -14.41 -14.07
CA HIS A 211 32.52 -13.46 -13.83
C HIS A 211 32.31 -12.83 -12.46
N TRP A 212 33.37 -12.82 -11.64
CA TRP A 212 33.34 -12.25 -10.30
C TRP A 212 34.48 -11.26 -10.14
N GLN A 213 34.14 -10.01 -9.85
CA GLN A 213 35.10 -8.94 -9.59
C GLN A 213 34.85 -8.33 -8.22
N ALA A 214 35.91 -8.20 -7.43
CA ALA A 214 35.89 -7.55 -6.13
C ALA A 214 36.99 -6.49 -6.06
N VAL A 215 36.63 -5.31 -5.56
CA VAL A 215 37.55 -4.20 -5.30
C VAL A 215 37.33 -3.77 -3.85
N ASN A 216 38.30 -4.07 -2.99
CA ASN A 216 38.21 -3.85 -1.55
C ASN A 216 36.92 -4.43 -0.95
N CYS A 217 36.72 -5.74 -1.03
CA CYS A 217 35.56 -6.43 -0.45
C CYS A 217 35.97 -7.31 0.73
N LEU A 218 35.06 -7.50 1.69
CA LEU A 218 35.27 -8.39 2.83
C LEU A 218 34.16 -9.44 2.91
N TYR A 219 34.55 -10.70 3.05
CA TYR A 219 33.64 -11.84 3.22
C TYR A 219 33.81 -12.41 4.63
N ALA A 220 32.77 -12.34 5.48
CA ALA A 220 32.87 -12.76 6.87
C ALA A 220 31.86 -13.88 7.21
N GLY A 221 32.30 -14.91 7.95
CA GLY A 221 31.44 -15.94 8.54
C GLY A 221 30.96 -17.07 7.63
N TRP A 222 31.50 -17.17 6.42
CA TRP A 222 31.10 -18.18 5.44
C TRP A 222 31.84 -19.50 5.65
N GLY A 223 31.15 -20.63 5.54
CA GLY A 223 31.79 -21.94 5.43
C GLY A 223 32.36 -22.19 4.04
N ASN A 224 31.63 -21.76 3.00
CA ASN A 224 32.04 -21.87 1.61
C ASN A 224 31.91 -20.53 0.88
N LEU A 225 32.87 -20.20 0.03
CA LEU A 225 32.75 -19.08 -0.91
C LEU A 225 31.93 -19.50 -2.13
N LEU A 226 32.06 -20.76 -2.54
CA LEU A 226 31.33 -21.36 -3.65
C LEU A 226 30.72 -22.70 -3.23
N ALA A 227 29.45 -22.92 -3.53
CA ALA A 227 28.80 -24.22 -3.43
C ALA A 227 28.06 -24.55 -4.73
N GLY A 228 28.14 -25.80 -5.20
CA GLY A 228 27.56 -26.25 -6.47
C GLY A 228 28.24 -27.53 -6.96
N THR A 229 28.42 -27.68 -8.28
CA THR A 229 29.23 -28.79 -8.85
C THR A 229 30.69 -28.73 -8.41
N THR A 230 31.16 -27.52 -8.06
CA THR A 230 32.46 -27.25 -7.46
C THR A 230 32.21 -26.55 -6.13
N THR A 231 32.97 -26.91 -5.10
CA THR A 231 32.91 -26.25 -3.79
C THR A 231 34.27 -25.67 -3.46
N ILE A 232 34.29 -24.41 -3.02
CA ILE A 232 35.49 -23.71 -2.54
C ILE A 232 35.24 -23.32 -1.08
N PRO A 233 35.92 -23.93 -0.11
CA PRO A 233 35.76 -23.57 1.29
C PRO A 233 36.29 -22.15 1.54
N ALA A 234 35.75 -21.46 2.54
CA ALA A 234 36.20 -20.10 2.88
C ALA A 234 37.67 -20.03 3.33
N THR A 235 38.22 -21.14 3.79
CA THR A 235 39.64 -21.27 4.13
C THR A 235 40.56 -21.32 2.90
N ASP A 236 40.03 -21.45 1.68
CA ASP A 236 40.82 -21.54 0.43
C ASP A 236 40.55 -20.33 -0.48
N LEU A 237 40.86 -19.14 0.02
CA LEU A 237 40.82 -17.89 -0.74
C LEU A 237 41.71 -17.94 -1.99
N ALA A 238 42.80 -18.72 -1.96
CA ALA A 238 43.68 -18.90 -3.12
C ALA A 238 42.99 -19.65 -4.27
N ALA A 239 42.19 -20.69 -3.99
CA ALA A 239 41.35 -21.32 -5.01
C ALA A 239 40.28 -20.37 -5.56
N TRP A 240 39.66 -19.57 -4.70
CA TRP A 240 38.70 -18.54 -5.12
C TRP A 240 39.33 -17.53 -6.08
N ARG A 241 40.49 -16.97 -5.72
CA ARG A 241 41.26 -16.04 -6.55
C ARG A 241 41.69 -16.64 -7.89
N ARG A 242 42.18 -17.88 -7.88
CA ARG A 242 42.56 -18.62 -9.10
C ARG A 242 41.37 -18.86 -10.04
N LEU A 243 40.19 -19.13 -9.48
CA LEU A 243 38.98 -19.35 -10.28
C LEU A 243 38.61 -18.10 -11.11
N TRP A 244 38.85 -16.91 -10.56
CA TRP A 244 38.50 -15.63 -11.18
C TRP A 244 39.67 -14.90 -11.86
N ASP A 245 40.84 -15.54 -11.93
CA ASP A 245 42.09 -14.95 -12.44
C ASP A 245 42.46 -13.62 -11.77
N ARG A 246 42.41 -13.59 -10.42
CA ARG A 246 42.72 -12.42 -9.59
C ARG A 246 43.79 -12.74 -8.55
N SER A 247 44.51 -11.71 -8.10
CA SER A 247 45.53 -11.82 -7.03
C SER A 247 45.15 -11.10 -5.73
N GLU A 248 44.28 -10.09 -5.83
CA GLU A 248 43.88 -9.20 -4.73
C GLU A 248 42.48 -8.62 -4.98
N GLY A 249 41.94 -7.91 -3.99
CA GLY A 249 40.65 -7.21 -4.08
C GLY A 249 39.65 -7.63 -3.01
N GLU A 250 39.85 -8.80 -2.41
CA GLU A 250 38.96 -9.35 -1.38
C GLU A 250 39.72 -10.00 -0.23
N GLU A 251 39.15 -9.95 0.97
CA GLU A 251 39.67 -10.62 2.16
C GLU A 251 38.57 -11.50 2.79
N VAL A 252 38.96 -12.57 3.48
CA VAL A 252 38.03 -13.50 4.12
C VAL A 252 38.30 -13.58 5.62
N LEU A 253 37.25 -13.41 6.43
CA LEU A 253 37.27 -13.67 7.86
C LEU A 253 36.44 -14.92 8.17
N GLY A 254 37.02 -15.83 8.95
CA GLY A 254 36.33 -17.05 9.38
C GLY A 254 35.18 -16.76 10.35
N ASP A 255 35.34 -15.75 11.21
CA ASP A 255 34.33 -15.39 12.20
C ASP A 255 33.16 -14.63 11.55
N PRO A 256 31.91 -14.91 11.97
CA PRO A 256 30.73 -14.19 11.50
C PRO A 256 30.73 -12.74 11.99
N TRP A 257 29.96 -11.93 11.27
CA TRP A 257 29.62 -10.59 11.71
C TRP A 257 28.16 -10.24 11.32
N PRO A 258 27.39 -9.56 12.19
CA PRO A 258 27.71 -9.17 13.55
C PRO A 258 27.89 -10.39 14.48
N THR A 259 28.69 -10.24 15.53
CA THR A 259 28.88 -11.29 16.55
C THR A 259 27.74 -11.33 17.58
N ALA A 260 26.98 -10.23 17.68
CA ALA A 260 25.81 -10.16 18.51
C ALA A 260 24.68 -11.03 17.92
N VAL A 261 24.08 -11.86 18.77
CA VAL A 261 22.91 -12.67 18.41
C VAL A 261 21.65 -11.86 18.72
N PHE A 262 20.82 -11.64 17.71
CA PHE A 262 19.56 -10.94 17.86
C PHE A 262 18.39 -11.92 17.68
N PRO A 263 17.42 -11.95 18.61
CA PRO A 263 16.24 -12.81 18.48
C PRO A 263 15.38 -12.48 17.26
N GLU A 264 15.24 -11.19 16.95
CA GLU A 264 14.48 -10.70 15.80
C GLU A 264 15.30 -9.65 15.04
N MET A 265 15.87 -10.06 13.90
CA MET A 265 16.69 -9.19 13.05
C MET A 265 15.88 -8.01 12.51
N ALA A 266 14.56 -8.19 12.36
CA ALA A 266 13.67 -7.15 11.88
C ALA A 266 13.53 -5.97 12.86
N GLU A 267 13.96 -6.11 14.13
CA GLU A 267 13.88 -5.06 15.14
C GLU A 267 15.20 -4.31 15.35
N VAL A 268 16.34 -4.87 14.90
CA VAL A 268 17.67 -4.32 15.20
C VAL A 268 17.91 -3.00 14.47
N PRO A 269 18.24 -1.89 15.16
CA PRO A 269 18.50 -0.60 14.51
C PRO A 269 19.73 -0.65 13.58
N ALA A 270 19.73 0.15 12.52
CA ALA A 270 20.84 0.20 11.56
C ALA A 270 22.20 0.51 12.21
N LYS A 271 22.21 1.38 13.23
CA LYS A 271 23.42 1.78 13.98
C LYS A 271 24.13 0.62 14.68
N THR A 272 23.44 -0.47 14.98
CA THR A 272 24.01 -1.67 15.58
C THR A 272 24.98 -2.38 14.63
N TYR A 273 24.82 -2.18 13.32
CA TYR A 273 25.69 -2.73 12.28
C TYR A 273 26.88 -1.82 11.96
N ARG A 274 27.24 -0.93 12.89
CA ARG A 274 28.45 -0.12 12.74
C ARG A 274 29.67 -1.03 12.78
N THR A 275 30.52 -0.90 11.76
CA THR A 275 31.74 -1.70 11.62
C THR A 275 32.90 -1.13 12.44
N ALA A 276 32.90 0.17 12.75
CA ALA A 276 33.95 0.81 13.54
C ALA A 276 34.13 0.13 14.90
N GLY A 277 35.37 -0.27 15.21
CA GLY A 277 35.71 -0.99 16.44
C GLY A 277 35.45 -2.50 16.42
N SER A 278 35.07 -3.07 15.26
CA SER A 278 34.89 -4.51 15.09
C SER A 278 36.00 -5.13 14.23
N LEU A 279 36.00 -6.47 14.11
CA LEU A 279 36.94 -7.22 13.26
C LEU A 279 36.77 -6.92 11.76
N VAL A 280 35.63 -6.36 11.35
CA VAL A 280 35.32 -5.98 9.97
C VAL A 280 35.57 -4.49 9.67
N ALA A 281 36.27 -3.78 10.57
CA ALA A 281 36.56 -2.33 10.47
C ALA A 281 37.66 -1.99 9.44
N PHE A 282 37.54 -2.49 8.21
CA PHE A 282 38.45 -2.12 7.12
C PHE A 282 38.11 -0.73 6.59
N ALA A 283 39.10 -0.01 6.07
CA ALA A 283 38.87 1.30 5.45
C ALA A 283 38.26 1.16 4.04
N SER A 284 37.41 2.10 3.64
CA SER A 284 36.95 2.22 2.26
C SER A 284 38.09 2.66 1.33
N SER A 285 38.09 2.16 0.10
CA SER A 285 39.09 2.54 -0.92
C SER A 285 38.83 3.94 -1.50
N THR A 286 37.60 4.43 -1.39
CA THR A 286 37.19 5.78 -1.84
C THR A 286 37.37 6.86 -0.77
N ASP A 287 37.28 6.51 0.51
CA ASP A 287 37.60 7.39 1.65
C ASP A 287 38.20 6.58 2.81
N PRO A 288 39.52 6.68 3.05
CA PRO A 288 40.18 5.93 4.12
C PRO A 288 39.69 6.24 5.55
N ASN A 289 38.98 7.35 5.76
CA ASN A 289 38.41 7.71 7.05
C ASN A 289 37.04 7.08 7.30
N GLN A 290 36.45 6.48 6.27
CA GLN A 290 35.18 5.79 6.38
C GLN A 290 35.40 4.28 6.38
N PRO A 291 34.61 3.52 7.13
CA PRO A 291 34.70 2.09 7.06
C PRO A 291 34.18 1.54 5.73
N LEU A 292 34.63 0.33 5.42
CA LEU A 292 34.12 -0.52 4.36
C LEU A 292 32.62 -0.77 4.53
N GLY A 293 31.90 -0.87 3.40
CA GLY A 293 30.46 -1.15 3.36
C GLY A 293 29.61 0.12 3.40
N CYS A 294 28.40 -0.05 3.94
CA CYS A 294 27.37 0.97 4.02
C CYS A 294 27.74 2.13 4.96
N ASP A 295 27.64 3.36 4.45
CA ASP A 295 27.65 4.57 5.27
C ASP A 295 26.28 4.71 5.97
N LEU A 296 26.24 4.29 7.24
CA LEU A 296 25.03 4.26 8.05
C LEU A 296 24.47 5.66 8.33
N ASP A 297 25.30 6.70 8.32
CA ASP A 297 24.86 8.08 8.59
C ASP A 297 24.14 8.68 7.37
N ARG A 298 24.28 8.06 6.19
CA ARG A 298 23.53 8.40 4.97
C ARG A 298 22.26 7.58 4.78
N LEU A 299 21.99 6.60 5.64
CA LEU A 299 20.74 5.86 5.54
C LEU A 299 19.56 6.71 6.02
N PRO A 300 18.38 6.56 5.41
CA PRO A 300 17.17 7.18 5.92
C PRO A 300 16.89 6.70 7.35
N PRO A 301 16.33 7.56 8.23
CA PRO A 301 16.05 7.19 9.62
C PRO A 301 15.06 6.02 9.65
N ALA A 302 15.50 4.89 10.23
CA ALA A 302 14.60 3.77 10.48
C ALA A 302 13.74 4.06 11.71
N ARG A 303 12.49 3.58 11.70
CA ARG A 303 11.67 3.59 12.92
C ARG A 303 12.10 2.46 13.84
N ASP A 304 12.59 2.82 15.01
CA ASP A 304 12.72 1.90 16.13
C ASP A 304 11.29 1.56 16.64
N ASN A 305 11.05 0.33 17.10
CA ASN A 305 9.73 -0.15 17.54
C ASN A 305 8.59 -0.15 16.49
N TRP A 306 8.92 -0.20 15.20
CA TRP A 306 7.92 -0.24 14.12
C TRP A 306 6.92 -1.40 14.25
N LEU A 307 7.28 -2.52 14.89
CA LEU A 307 6.44 -3.70 14.98
C LEU A 307 5.14 -3.41 15.75
N ALA A 308 5.20 -2.56 16.78
CA ALA A 308 4.02 -2.07 17.50
C ALA A 308 3.04 -1.32 16.58
N LEU A 309 3.53 -0.69 15.50
CA LEU A 309 2.70 -0.03 14.50
C LEU A 309 2.01 -1.02 13.54
N THR A 310 2.42 -2.28 13.50
CA THR A 310 1.85 -3.31 12.62
C THR A 310 0.80 -4.19 13.27
N PHE A 311 0.76 -4.23 14.62
CA PHE A 311 -0.20 -5.04 15.38
C PHE A 311 -1.55 -4.38 15.57
N ASP A 312 -1.62 -3.05 15.56
CA ASP A 312 -2.90 -2.36 15.63
C ASP A 312 -3.55 -2.35 14.24
N ARG A 313 -4.22 -3.46 13.89
CA ARG A 313 -5.42 -3.33 13.06
C ARG A 313 -6.33 -2.40 13.85
N TYR A 314 -6.29 -1.10 13.55
CA TYR A 314 -7.30 -0.19 14.07
C TYR A 314 -8.62 -0.79 13.64
N ALA A 315 -9.38 -1.29 14.62
CA ALA A 315 -10.73 -1.75 14.38
C ALA A 315 -11.49 -0.51 13.91
N VAL A 316 -11.54 -0.31 12.59
CA VAL A 316 -12.48 0.60 11.99
C VAL A 316 -13.81 -0.03 12.35
N GLN A 317 -14.51 0.58 13.31
CA GLN A 317 -15.86 0.15 13.63
C GLN A 317 -16.64 0.25 12.32
N THR A 318 -16.92 -0.90 11.71
CA THR A 318 -17.85 -0.97 10.59
C THR A 318 -19.18 -0.50 11.17
N PRO A 319 -19.74 0.63 10.72
CA PRO A 319 -21.05 1.03 11.20
C PRO A 319 -22.02 -0.09 10.89
N ALA A 320 -23.01 -0.29 11.75
CA ALA A 320 -24.11 -1.19 11.45
C ALA A 320 -24.67 -0.80 10.09
N LEU A 321 -24.48 -1.68 9.10
CA LEU A 321 -25.11 -1.52 7.81
C LEU A 321 -26.62 -1.57 8.05
N PRO A 322 -27.42 -0.72 7.39
CA PRO A 322 -28.87 -0.87 7.45
C PRO A 322 -29.20 -2.30 7.01
N ASP A 323 -29.86 -3.06 7.89
CA ASP A 323 -30.38 -4.36 7.49
C ASP A 323 -31.31 -4.15 6.28
N ASP A 324 -31.30 -5.10 5.34
CA ASP A 324 -32.18 -5.07 4.16
C ASP A 324 -33.68 -5.28 4.53
N SER A 325 -34.03 -5.06 5.81
CA SER A 325 -35.33 -5.27 6.43
C SER A 325 -36.40 -4.23 6.06
N GLY A 326 -36.09 -3.28 5.17
CA GLY A 326 -37.05 -2.31 4.62
C GLY A 326 -36.84 -0.87 5.13
N PRO A 327 -37.85 0.02 4.95
CA PRO A 327 -37.75 1.41 5.36
C PRO A 327 -37.56 1.54 6.88
N PRO A 328 -36.70 2.45 7.37
CA PRO A 328 -36.56 2.71 8.80
C PRO A 328 -37.91 3.17 9.39
N GLU A 329 -38.21 2.66 10.58
CA GLU A 329 -39.42 3.07 11.30
C GLU A 329 -39.28 4.52 11.78
N ILE A 330 -40.39 5.26 11.75
CA ILE A 330 -40.44 6.58 12.38
C ILE A 330 -40.74 6.33 13.86
N PRO A 331 -39.84 6.70 14.80
CA PRO A 331 -40.06 6.43 16.21
C PRO A 331 -41.37 7.07 16.70
N VAL A 332 -42.16 6.31 17.46
CA VAL A 332 -43.37 6.81 18.10
C VAL A 332 -43.10 6.95 19.58
N ALA A 333 -42.84 8.18 20.04
CA ALA A 333 -42.70 8.48 21.47
C ALA A 333 -43.67 9.59 21.89
N ALA A 334 -44.21 9.46 23.11
CA ALA A 334 -45.11 10.44 23.72
C ALA A 334 -44.32 11.50 24.52
N ASP A 335 -43.18 11.96 23.99
CA ASP A 335 -42.28 12.92 24.63
C ASP A 335 -42.45 14.36 24.13
N GLY A 336 -43.32 14.57 23.14
CA GLY A 336 -43.57 15.87 22.52
C GLY A 336 -42.45 16.34 21.59
N LEU A 337 -41.51 15.46 21.23
CA LEU A 337 -40.46 15.74 20.25
C LEU A 337 -40.91 15.33 18.85
N PHE A 338 -40.29 15.93 17.83
CA PHE A 338 -40.47 15.52 16.45
C PHE A 338 -39.49 14.38 16.12
N HIS A 339 -40.03 13.18 15.89
CA HIS A 339 -39.27 11.97 15.57
C HIS A 339 -39.20 11.68 14.06
N GLY A 340 -40.02 12.34 13.25
CA GLY A 340 -40.01 12.11 11.81
C GLY A 340 -41.37 12.23 11.14
N ALA A 341 -41.37 12.08 9.81
CA ALA A 341 -42.58 12.14 8.98
C ALA A 341 -42.37 11.45 7.63
N GLN A 342 -43.48 11.09 6.98
CA GLN A 342 -43.51 10.83 5.54
C GLN A 342 -43.73 12.16 4.80
N VAL A 343 -42.92 12.44 3.78
CA VAL A 343 -42.94 13.69 3.04
C VAL A 343 -43.04 13.41 1.53
N ASP A 344 -44.08 13.93 0.88
CA ASP A 344 -44.25 13.87 -0.57
C ASP A 344 -43.57 15.08 -1.23
N LEU A 345 -42.43 14.84 -1.86
CA LEU A 345 -41.61 15.86 -2.53
C LEU A 345 -42.17 16.28 -3.90
N ASN A 346 -43.26 15.67 -4.36
CA ASN A 346 -43.99 16.19 -5.51
C ASN A 346 -44.75 17.48 -5.18
N GLN A 347 -45.04 17.69 -3.89
CA GLN A 347 -45.87 18.80 -3.39
C GLN A 347 -45.10 19.72 -2.44
N THR A 348 -43.95 19.27 -1.94
CA THR A 348 -43.22 19.89 -0.83
C THR A 348 -41.75 20.08 -1.18
N ASP A 349 -41.22 21.27 -0.92
CA ASP A 349 -39.78 21.51 -0.88
C ASP A 349 -39.22 20.99 0.45
N LEU A 350 -38.26 20.06 0.38
CA LEU A 350 -37.71 19.39 1.57
C LEU A 350 -37.00 20.37 2.51
N GLY A 351 -36.23 21.31 1.97
CA GLY A 351 -35.49 22.29 2.77
C GLY A 351 -36.43 23.26 3.48
N ALA A 352 -37.44 23.77 2.78
CA ALA A 352 -38.45 24.65 3.37
C ALA A 352 -39.31 23.92 4.43
N TYR A 353 -39.63 22.65 4.18
CA TYR A 353 -40.31 21.80 5.15
C TYR A 353 -39.46 21.61 6.41
N TRP A 354 -38.18 21.27 6.26
CA TRP A 354 -37.27 21.08 7.38
C TRP A 354 -37.12 22.34 8.23
N GLU A 355 -36.98 23.51 7.60
CA GLU A 355 -36.92 24.79 8.31
C GLU A 355 -38.20 25.07 9.12
N THR A 356 -39.35 24.71 8.56
CA THR A 356 -40.65 24.82 9.25
C THR A 356 -40.72 23.86 10.45
N VAL A 357 -40.19 22.65 10.32
CA VAL A 357 -40.12 21.67 11.42
C VAL A 357 -39.24 22.21 12.55
N GLN A 358 -38.04 22.71 12.24
CA GLN A 358 -37.11 23.26 13.22
C GLN A 358 -37.66 24.49 13.97
N LYS A 359 -38.49 25.32 13.30
CA LYS A 359 -39.14 26.49 13.92
C LYS A 359 -40.27 26.10 14.86
N ASN A 360 -41.02 25.06 14.52
CA ASN A 360 -42.28 24.73 15.20
C ASN A 360 -42.15 23.59 16.22
N TYR A 361 -41.10 22.77 16.13
CA TYR A 361 -40.93 21.59 16.97
C TYR A 361 -39.54 21.52 17.57
N ARG A 362 -39.45 20.88 18.75
CA ARG A 362 -38.18 20.40 19.29
C ARG A 362 -37.87 19.06 18.64
N LEU A 363 -36.68 18.92 18.07
CA LEU A 363 -36.26 17.70 17.42
C LEU A 363 -35.92 16.62 18.45
N ALA A 364 -36.27 15.37 18.14
CA ALA A 364 -35.75 14.22 18.85
C ALA A 364 -34.24 14.03 18.56
N PRO A 365 -33.51 13.24 19.38
CA PRO A 365 -32.11 12.92 19.10
C PRO A 365 -31.90 12.28 17.72
N GLU A 366 -32.88 11.49 17.26
CA GLU A 366 -32.94 10.91 15.94
C GLU A 366 -34.27 11.26 15.26
N VAL A 367 -34.20 11.73 14.02
CA VAL A 367 -35.34 12.15 13.21
C VAL A 367 -35.32 11.40 11.89
N VAL A 368 -36.42 10.73 11.54
CA VAL A 368 -36.54 9.91 10.32
C VAL A 368 -37.50 10.57 9.33
N LEU A 369 -37.01 10.98 8.16
CA LEU A 369 -37.84 11.46 7.06
C LEU A 369 -37.88 10.42 5.95
N ARG A 370 -39.09 9.94 5.66
CA ARG A 370 -39.37 9.05 4.53
C ARG A 370 -39.86 9.89 3.35
N LEU A 371 -39.05 9.94 2.30
CA LEU A 371 -39.21 10.83 1.17
C LEU A 371 -39.81 10.05 -0.01
N SER A 372 -41.04 10.38 -0.37
CA SER A 372 -41.69 9.86 -1.57
C SER A 372 -41.68 10.90 -2.68
N GLY A 373 -41.57 10.47 -3.93
CA GLY A 373 -41.59 11.37 -5.07
C GLY A 373 -41.08 10.68 -6.33
N ASN A 374 -41.05 11.42 -7.44
CA ASN A 374 -40.48 10.95 -8.69
C ASN A 374 -39.78 12.07 -9.47
N GLY A 375 -38.81 11.67 -10.28
CA GLY A 375 -38.03 12.58 -11.13
C GLY A 375 -37.20 13.60 -10.34
N GLU A 376 -36.78 14.66 -11.04
CA GLU A 376 -36.04 15.77 -10.44
C GLU A 376 -36.94 16.66 -9.61
N ARG A 377 -36.58 16.86 -8.34
CA ARG A 377 -37.27 17.76 -7.41
C ARG A 377 -36.29 18.82 -6.88
N LEU A 378 -36.67 20.07 -7.10
CA LEU A 378 -35.96 21.21 -6.57
C LEU A 378 -36.18 21.26 -5.05
N THR A 379 -35.11 21.53 -4.30
CA THR A 379 -35.19 21.78 -2.86
C THR A 379 -34.22 22.88 -2.47
N THR A 380 -34.61 23.70 -1.50
CA THR A 380 -33.68 24.64 -0.86
C THR A 380 -32.64 23.89 -0.03
N PRO A 381 -31.47 24.50 0.25
CA PRO A 381 -30.45 23.87 1.10
C PRO A 381 -30.97 23.49 2.48
N LEU A 382 -30.54 22.34 2.99
CA LEU A 382 -30.91 21.85 4.32
C LEU A 382 -29.81 22.19 5.33
N HIS A 383 -30.19 22.79 6.46
CA HIS A 383 -29.31 23.02 7.60
C HIS A 383 -29.79 22.22 8.82
N ILE A 384 -28.97 21.27 9.27
CA ILE A 384 -29.28 20.33 10.35
C ILE A 384 -28.39 20.66 11.52
N LYS A 385 -28.98 20.94 12.68
CA LYS A 385 -28.24 21.34 13.87
C LYS A 385 -28.65 20.53 15.09
N GLY A 386 -27.66 19.95 15.79
CA GLY A 386 -27.88 19.31 17.09
C GLY A 386 -28.72 18.03 17.06
N SER A 387 -28.93 17.40 15.89
CA SER A 387 -29.82 16.24 15.73
C SER A 387 -29.29 15.25 14.69
N ASN A 388 -29.67 13.99 14.81
CA ASN A 388 -29.37 12.96 13.82
C ASN A 388 -30.52 12.84 12.82
N LEU A 389 -30.27 13.13 11.56
CA LEU A 389 -31.28 13.05 10.50
C LEU A 389 -31.06 11.81 9.63
N VAL A 390 -32.10 11.01 9.47
CA VAL A 390 -32.16 9.89 8.53
C VAL A 390 -33.10 10.26 7.39
N LEU A 391 -32.56 10.33 6.17
CA LEU A 391 -33.31 10.53 4.94
C LEU A 391 -33.43 9.20 4.20
N TYR A 392 -34.64 8.66 4.16
CA TYR A 392 -34.95 7.45 3.43
C TYR A 392 -35.73 7.79 2.16
N PHE A 393 -35.14 7.54 1.00
CA PHE A 393 -35.80 7.73 -0.28
C PHE A 393 -36.59 6.47 -0.63
N GLU A 394 -37.90 6.62 -0.78
CA GLU A 394 -38.74 5.48 -1.16
C GLU A 394 -38.42 5.06 -2.60
N PRO A 395 -38.07 3.79 -2.85
CA PRO A 395 -37.84 3.31 -4.19
C PRO A 395 -39.12 3.43 -5.02
N PRO A 396 -39.02 3.68 -6.34
CA PRO A 396 -40.19 3.78 -7.20
C PRO A 396 -40.98 2.47 -7.12
N SER A 397 -42.31 2.57 -6.93
CA SER A 397 -43.19 1.41 -6.82
C SER A 397 -43.05 0.49 -8.03
N ASP A 398 -42.97 -0.83 -7.81
CA ASP A 398 -42.96 -1.83 -8.88
C ASP A 398 -44.09 -1.58 -9.87
N LYS A 399 -43.78 -1.68 -11.15
CA LYS A 399 -44.74 -1.43 -12.23
C LYS A 399 -45.95 -2.34 -12.06
N LYS A 400 -47.14 -1.74 -12.01
CA LYS A 400 -48.34 -2.45 -12.45
C LYS A 400 -48.28 -2.62 -13.96
N GLU A 401 -48.69 -3.78 -14.44
CA GLU A 401 -48.66 -4.15 -15.85
C GLU A 401 -49.37 -3.05 -16.69
N GLY A 402 -48.62 -2.36 -17.57
CA GLY A 402 -49.11 -1.25 -18.40
C GLY A 402 -48.73 0.18 -17.95
N GLU A 403 -48.11 0.38 -16.78
CA GLU A 403 -47.73 1.71 -16.29
C GLU A 403 -46.28 2.10 -16.69
N LYS A 404 -46.07 3.38 -17.05
CA LYS A 404 -44.72 3.90 -17.35
C LYS A 404 -43.83 3.82 -16.11
N THR A 405 -42.55 3.45 -16.27
CA THR A 405 -41.58 3.43 -15.16
C THR A 405 -41.54 4.82 -14.54
N LYS A 406 -41.84 4.95 -13.25
CA LYS A 406 -41.61 6.21 -12.54
C LYS A 406 -40.11 6.43 -12.43
N GLU A 407 -39.65 7.61 -12.82
CA GLU A 407 -38.25 7.98 -12.65
C GLU A 407 -37.91 8.05 -11.15
N PRO A 408 -36.73 7.58 -10.74
CA PRO A 408 -36.31 7.67 -9.35
C PRO A 408 -36.28 9.13 -8.90
N LEU A 409 -36.61 9.36 -7.63
CA LEU A 409 -36.53 10.68 -7.02
C LEU A 409 -35.07 11.16 -6.99
N VAL A 410 -34.83 12.36 -7.50
CA VAL A 410 -33.52 13.04 -7.51
C VAL A 410 -33.69 14.44 -6.92
N LEU A 411 -32.92 14.78 -5.89
CA LEU A 411 -32.91 16.15 -5.37
C LEU A 411 -31.89 17.00 -6.09
N VAL A 412 -32.34 18.20 -6.47
CA VAL A 412 -31.56 19.21 -7.16
C VAL A 412 -31.67 20.54 -6.39
N PRO A 413 -30.60 21.32 -6.23
CA PRO A 413 -30.68 22.62 -5.57
C PRO A 413 -31.60 23.62 -6.31
N ALA A 414 -32.49 24.31 -5.57
CA ALA A 414 -33.42 25.28 -6.12
C ALA A 414 -32.80 26.65 -6.46
N GLU A 415 -32.03 27.25 -5.53
CA GLU A 415 -31.56 28.65 -5.60
C GLU A 415 -30.12 28.85 -5.07
N LEU A 416 -29.51 29.99 -5.42
CA LEU A 416 -28.27 30.49 -4.81
C LEU A 416 -28.57 30.99 -3.40
N GLY A 417 -28.03 30.33 -2.38
CA GLY A 417 -27.98 30.85 -1.02
C GLY A 417 -26.54 31.20 -0.61
N PRO A 418 -26.35 31.89 0.52
CA PRO A 418 -25.04 31.98 1.18
C PRO A 418 -24.57 30.63 1.75
N ALA A 419 -25.31 29.55 1.47
CA ALA A 419 -25.04 28.22 1.98
C ALA A 419 -23.71 27.69 1.43
N GLU A 420 -22.90 27.13 2.34
CA GLU A 420 -21.63 26.51 1.96
C GLU A 420 -21.82 25.07 1.43
N ALA A 421 -23.00 24.50 1.64
CA ALA A 421 -23.36 23.18 1.13
C ALA A 421 -24.85 23.04 0.82
N PHE A 422 -25.21 22.04 0.04
CA PHE A 422 -26.61 21.70 -0.23
C PHE A 422 -27.26 21.01 0.98
N PHE A 423 -26.51 20.15 1.65
CA PHE A 423 -26.82 19.62 2.97
C PHE A 423 -25.70 20.03 3.93
N GLU A 424 -26.02 20.85 4.92
CA GLU A 424 -25.09 21.29 5.95
C GLU A 424 -25.51 20.73 7.31
N VAL A 425 -24.58 20.11 8.03
CA VAL A 425 -24.81 19.52 9.34
C VAL A 425 -23.84 20.13 10.35
N GLU A 426 -24.38 20.63 11.46
CA GLU A 426 -23.63 21.13 12.61
C GLU A 426 -24.01 20.33 13.86
N GLN A 427 -23.03 19.68 14.50
CA GLN A 427 -23.22 18.96 15.76
C GLN A 427 -24.31 17.88 15.67
N GLY A 428 -24.23 17.00 14.68
CA GLY A 428 -25.24 15.97 14.43
C GLY A 428 -24.83 15.02 13.32
N ASN A 429 -25.64 13.98 13.10
CA ASN A 429 -25.36 12.96 12.11
C ASN A 429 -26.32 13.05 10.92
N LEU A 430 -25.86 12.64 9.74
CA LEU A 430 -26.69 12.52 8.55
C LEU A 430 -26.57 11.11 7.97
N SER A 431 -27.71 10.44 7.78
CA SER A 431 -27.80 9.18 7.05
C SER A 431 -28.69 9.35 5.83
N ILE A 432 -28.19 9.00 4.65
CA ILE A 432 -28.95 8.99 3.39
C ILE A 432 -29.03 7.55 2.89
N ILE A 433 -30.25 7.09 2.66
CA ILE A 433 -30.56 5.72 2.23
C ILE A 433 -31.34 5.79 0.92
N ASN A 434 -30.86 5.09 -0.11
CA ASN A 434 -31.44 5.04 -1.46
C ASN A 434 -31.53 6.40 -2.17
N GLY A 435 -30.79 7.40 -1.69
CA GLY A 435 -30.92 8.78 -2.16
C GLY A 435 -30.19 9.05 -3.46
N ASN A 436 -30.75 9.92 -4.29
CA ASN A 436 -30.05 10.49 -5.44
C ASN A 436 -29.98 12.00 -5.28
N LEU A 437 -28.77 12.53 -5.19
CA LEU A 437 -28.50 13.97 -5.13
C LEU A 437 -27.67 14.38 -6.34
N ARG A 438 -28.11 15.40 -7.07
CA ARG A 438 -27.41 15.81 -8.29
C ARG A 438 -27.50 17.30 -8.54
N PHE A 439 -26.46 17.88 -9.13
CA PHE A 439 -26.58 19.20 -9.78
C PHE A 439 -27.01 18.99 -11.24
N SER A 440 -28.20 19.49 -11.59
CA SER A 440 -28.80 19.37 -12.92
C SER A 440 -28.90 20.75 -13.54
N GLU A 441 -28.42 20.88 -14.78
CA GLU A 441 -28.44 22.08 -15.63
C GLU A 441 -28.33 23.36 -14.81
N ALA A 442 -27.12 23.63 -14.33
CA ALA A 442 -26.83 24.83 -13.56
C ALA A 442 -27.06 26.07 -14.45
N GLY A 443 -28.30 26.55 -14.53
CA GLY A 443 -28.58 27.94 -14.80
C GLY A 443 -27.67 28.76 -13.91
N LYS A 444 -27.01 29.79 -14.48
CA LYS A 444 -25.96 30.59 -13.81
C LYS A 444 -26.42 30.95 -12.39
N GLY A 445 -25.90 30.23 -11.38
CA GLY A 445 -26.18 30.50 -9.97
C GLY A 445 -26.95 29.44 -9.17
N ARG A 446 -26.84 28.13 -9.45
CA ARG A 446 -27.37 27.06 -8.54
C ARG A 446 -26.30 26.21 -7.84
N VAL A 447 -25.05 26.66 -7.90
CA VAL A 447 -23.89 25.88 -7.47
C VAL A 447 -23.39 26.37 -6.11
N VAL A 448 -23.40 25.48 -5.13
CA VAL A 448 -22.78 25.67 -3.81
C VAL A 448 -21.41 24.96 -3.74
N PRO A 449 -20.52 25.33 -2.82
CA PRO A 449 -19.19 24.71 -2.72
C PRO A 449 -19.20 23.19 -2.51
N TRP A 450 -20.13 22.68 -1.69
CA TRP A 450 -20.22 21.27 -1.36
C TRP A 450 -21.63 20.72 -1.55
N LEU A 451 -21.75 19.44 -1.91
CA LEU A 451 -23.05 18.80 -1.93
C LEU A 451 -23.47 18.41 -0.50
N ILE A 452 -22.56 17.88 0.31
CA ILE A 452 -22.74 17.59 1.73
C ILE A 452 -21.56 18.17 2.51
N LYS A 453 -21.84 18.87 3.62
CA LYS A 453 -20.84 19.35 4.56
C LYS A 453 -21.23 19.01 5.99
N ILE A 454 -20.32 18.36 6.71
CA ILE A 454 -20.51 17.91 8.08
C ILE A 454 -19.48 18.58 8.98
N ARG A 455 -19.97 19.26 10.02
CA ARG A 455 -19.19 19.86 11.09
C ARG A 455 -19.60 19.25 12.43
N GLY A 456 -18.73 18.45 13.04
CA GLY A 456 -18.99 17.88 14.35
C GLY A 456 -20.00 16.72 14.35
N GLY A 457 -19.81 15.71 13.50
CA GLY A 457 -20.66 14.52 13.49
C GLY A 457 -20.35 13.55 12.35
N ASP A 458 -21.23 12.58 12.15
CA ASP A 458 -21.02 11.46 11.24
C ASP A 458 -21.88 11.55 9.96
N LEU A 459 -21.36 11.02 8.86
CA LEU A 459 -22.06 10.82 7.60
C LEU A 459 -22.19 9.33 7.28
N ARG A 460 -23.39 8.91 6.87
CA ARG A 460 -23.64 7.56 6.34
C ARG A 460 -24.40 7.66 5.02
N LEU A 461 -23.82 7.08 3.97
CA LEU A 461 -24.44 6.96 2.65
C LEU A 461 -24.61 5.48 2.34
N PHE A 462 -25.83 5.04 2.09
CA PHE A 462 -26.14 3.67 1.73
C PHE A 462 -27.01 3.64 0.47
N ARG A 463 -26.59 2.87 -0.54
CA ARG A 463 -27.28 2.78 -1.85
C ARG A 463 -27.57 4.16 -2.45
N THR A 464 -26.64 5.09 -2.26
CA THR A 464 -26.82 6.51 -2.60
C THR A 464 -26.02 6.86 -3.84
N ARG A 465 -26.55 7.78 -4.66
CA ARG A 465 -25.85 8.38 -5.79
C ARG A 465 -25.66 9.88 -5.57
N LEU A 466 -24.41 10.32 -5.52
CA LEU A 466 -24.03 11.72 -5.50
C LEU A 466 -23.37 12.07 -6.83
N GLU A 467 -23.90 13.02 -7.57
CA GLU A 467 -23.39 13.34 -8.91
C GLU A 467 -23.34 14.85 -9.18
N VAL A 468 -22.16 15.35 -9.53
CA VAL A 468 -21.98 16.71 -10.03
C VAL A 468 -21.15 16.65 -11.32
N PRO A 469 -21.82 16.67 -12.49
CA PRO A 469 -21.15 16.59 -13.79
C PRO A 469 -20.22 17.79 -14.03
N PRO A 470 -19.16 17.65 -14.85
CA PRO A 470 -18.23 18.75 -15.18
C PRO A 470 -18.89 20.00 -15.76
N LYS A 471 -19.96 19.83 -16.53
CA LYS A 471 -20.72 20.96 -17.09
C LYS A 471 -21.50 21.76 -16.03
N ASP A 472 -21.79 21.14 -14.89
CA ASP A 472 -22.66 21.68 -13.84
C ASP A 472 -21.89 22.11 -12.57
N SER A 473 -20.59 21.83 -12.48
CA SER A 473 -19.79 22.15 -11.28
C SER A 473 -19.50 23.63 -11.11
N GLY A 474 -19.45 24.42 -12.18
CA GLY A 474 -19.02 25.82 -12.10
C GLY A 474 -17.64 26.00 -11.43
N VAL A 475 -17.34 27.23 -11.00
CA VAL A 475 -16.06 27.59 -10.37
C VAL A 475 -16.10 27.55 -8.84
N VAL A 476 -17.28 27.59 -8.25
CA VAL A 476 -17.47 27.66 -6.79
C VAL A 476 -17.48 26.26 -6.15
N PHE A 477 -17.93 25.23 -6.89
CA PHE A 477 -17.95 23.85 -6.42
C PHE A 477 -16.53 23.34 -6.16
N ARG A 478 -16.35 22.72 -5.00
CA ARG A 478 -15.10 22.13 -4.52
C ARG A 478 -15.17 20.61 -4.50
N GLY A 479 -16.31 20.04 -4.11
CA GLY A 479 -16.48 18.59 -4.15
C GLY A 479 -17.80 18.08 -3.58
N LEU A 480 -17.97 16.76 -3.52
CA LEU A 480 -19.24 16.16 -3.08
C LEU A 480 -19.41 16.22 -1.56
N VAL A 481 -18.40 15.79 -0.80
CA VAL A 481 -18.47 15.67 0.66
C VAL A 481 -17.33 16.44 1.30
N ALA A 482 -17.63 17.28 2.29
CA ALA A 482 -16.67 17.83 3.23
C ALA A 482 -16.98 17.33 4.65
N LEU A 483 -15.99 16.68 5.28
CA LEU A 483 -16.05 16.21 6.67
C LEU A 483 -15.00 16.96 7.49
N GLU A 484 -15.42 17.61 8.56
CA GLU A 484 -14.52 18.11 9.60
C GLU A 484 -14.28 17.00 10.63
N GLY A 485 -13.00 16.68 10.85
CA GLY A 485 -12.56 15.77 11.90
C GLY A 485 -12.88 16.33 13.29
N SER A 486 -12.86 15.47 14.30
CA SER A 486 -13.22 15.84 15.67
C SER A 486 -12.28 16.83 16.35
N GLY A 487 -11.08 17.02 15.79
CA GLY A 487 -10.01 17.78 16.45
C GLY A 487 -9.36 17.01 17.61
N ASP A 488 -9.74 15.76 17.84
CA ASP A 488 -9.20 14.90 18.90
C ASP A 488 -8.56 13.64 18.28
N SER A 489 -7.36 13.30 18.74
CA SER A 489 -6.64 12.10 18.29
C SER A 489 -7.10 10.82 18.99
N ALA A 490 -7.97 10.91 20.02
CA ALA A 490 -8.49 9.76 20.73
C ALA A 490 -9.39 8.88 19.84
N ALA A 491 -9.21 7.56 19.91
CA ALA A 491 -9.85 6.61 19.01
C ALA A 491 -11.39 6.51 19.17
N ASP A 492 -11.92 6.92 20.32
CA ASP A 492 -13.33 6.94 20.69
C ASP A 492 -14.04 8.27 20.37
N ARG A 493 -13.30 9.28 19.90
CA ARG A 493 -13.83 10.63 19.63
C ARG A 493 -13.84 11.02 18.15
N VAL A 494 -13.44 10.11 17.27
CA VAL A 494 -13.35 10.40 15.83
C VAL A 494 -14.72 10.53 15.16
N HIS A 495 -14.79 11.42 14.17
CA HIS A 495 -15.95 11.52 13.27
C HIS A 495 -15.81 10.58 12.09
N SER A 496 -16.92 10.01 11.64
CA SER A 496 -16.94 8.95 10.63
C SER A 496 -17.74 9.35 9.40
N CYS A 497 -17.18 9.13 8.21
CA CYS A 497 -17.89 9.15 6.94
C CYS A 497 -17.88 7.75 6.35
N VAL A 498 -19.06 7.16 6.18
CA VAL A 498 -19.21 5.82 5.64
C VAL A 498 -20.06 5.86 4.39
N VAL A 499 -19.52 5.26 3.33
CA VAL A 499 -20.13 5.19 2.02
C VAL A 499 -20.15 3.72 1.63
N ASN A 500 -21.36 3.16 1.57
CA ASN A 500 -21.57 1.75 1.24
C ASN A 500 -22.53 1.59 0.06
N GLU A 501 -22.22 0.67 -0.85
CA GLU A 501 -23.04 0.35 -2.04
C GLU A 501 -23.44 1.60 -2.85
N SER A 502 -22.54 2.59 -2.94
CA SER A 502 -22.88 3.93 -3.43
C SER A 502 -22.04 4.34 -4.64
N ILE A 503 -22.51 5.37 -5.36
CA ILE A 503 -21.83 5.97 -6.51
C ILE A 503 -21.59 7.45 -6.21
N LEU A 504 -20.33 7.86 -6.21
CA LEU A 504 -19.91 9.24 -6.04
C LEU A 504 -19.18 9.68 -7.30
N ALA A 505 -19.74 10.64 -8.03
CA ALA A 505 -19.19 11.18 -9.27
C ALA A 505 -19.05 12.70 -9.19
N SER A 506 -17.81 13.19 -9.13
CA SER A 506 -17.46 14.60 -8.99
C SER A 506 -16.63 15.10 -10.16
N ALA A 507 -16.90 16.32 -10.60
CA ALA A 507 -16.02 17.05 -11.52
C ALA A 507 -14.76 17.62 -10.87
N ARG A 508 -14.73 17.69 -9.53
CA ARG A 508 -13.64 18.23 -8.70
C ARG A 508 -13.22 17.14 -7.71
N ASP A 509 -12.95 17.52 -6.46
CA ASP A 509 -12.70 16.57 -5.40
C ASP A 509 -13.97 15.77 -5.09
N ALA A 510 -13.84 14.50 -4.71
CA ALA A 510 -15.01 13.73 -4.28
C ALA A 510 -15.25 13.88 -2.76
N ILE A 511 -14.26 13.56 -1.94
CA ILE A 511 -14.36 13.64 -0.48
C ILE A 511 -13.19 14.47 0.07
N ALA A 512 -13.48 15.50 0.84
CA ALA A 512 -12.49 16.26 1.59
C ALA A 512 -12.64 16.03 3.09
N ILE A 513 -11.54 15.75 3.77
CA ILE A 513 -11.46 15.59 5.23
C ILE A 513 -10.53 16.66 5.78
N GLN A 514 -11.03 17.46 6.71
CA GLN A 514 -10.31 18.58 7.32
C GLN A 514 -10.03 18.30 8.80
N GLY A 515 -8.85 18.67 9.29
CA GLY A 515 -8.46 18.48 10.69
C GLY A 515 -8.02 17.05 11.03
N ILE A 516 -8.06 16.71 12.31
CA ILE A 516 -7.63 15.42 12.87
C ILE A 516 -8.82 14.64 13.46
N GLY A 517 -8.66 13.34 13.70
CA GLY A 517 -9.68 12.51 14.34
C GLY A 517 -10.87 12.23 13.43
N ALA A 518 -10.60 11.62 12.27
CA ALA A 518 -11.60 11.32 11.25
C ALA A 518 -11.42 9.89 10.69
N ARG A 519 -12.53 9.22 10.35
CA ARG A 519 -12.55 7.92 9.71
C ARG A 519 -13.38 7.96 8.43
N LEU A 520 -12.83 7.43 7.35
CA LEU A 520 -13.52 7.23 6.08
C LEU A 520 -13.57 5.74 5.78
N LEU A 521 -14.77 5.23 5.47
CA LEU A 521 -14.98 3.88 4.94
C LEU A 521 -15.69 3.96 3.60
N LEU A 522 -15.05 3.45 2.54
CA LEU A 522 -15.66 3.22 1.24
C LEU A 522 -15.81 1.71 1.03
N ALA A 523 -17.03 1.19 1.16
CA ALA A 523 -17.35 -0.23 0.99
C ALA A 523 -18.19 -0.43 -0.27
N GLN A 524 -17.80 -1.35 -1.17
CA GLN A 524 -18.58 -1.69 -2.37
C GLN A 524 -19.02 -0.45 -3.18
N THR A 525 -18.12 0.52 -3.30
CA THR A 525 -18.43 1.87 -3.78
C THR A 525 -17.66 2.20 -5.05
N LEU A 526 -18.30 2.94 -5.96
CA LEU A 526 -17.66 3.55 -7.13
C LEU A 526 -17.42 5.03 -6.87
N LEU A 527 -16.15 5.45 -6.90
CA LEU A 527 -15.72 6.84 -6.72
C LEU A 527 -15.04 7.36 -7.99
N ILE A 528 -15.57 8.43 -8.57
CA ILE A 528 -15.03 9.09 -9.75
C ILE A 528 -14.80 10.57 -9.42
N ALA A 529 -13.58 11.05 -9.60
CA ALA A 529 -13.20 12.44 -9.30
C ALA A 529 -12.46 13.09 -10.49
N GLY A 530 -12.83 14.34 -10.80
CA GLY A 530 -12.16 15.15 -11.81
C GLY A 530 -10.90 15.86 -11.29
N GLU A 531 -10.70 15.89 -9.98
CA GLU A 531 -9.47 16.28 -9.28
C GLU A 531 -9.04 15.15 -8.33
N ASP A 532 -9.00 15.35 -7.01
CA ASP A 532 -8.58 14.32 -6.05
C ASP A 532 -9.78 13.48 -5.57
N ALA A 533 -9.62 12.17 -5.46
CA ALA A 533 -10.70 11.32 -4.94
C ALA A 533 -10.93 11.58 -3.45
N ILE A 534 -9.84 11.62 -2.67
CA ILE A 534 -9.86 11.91 -1.24
C ILE A 534 -8.80 12.98 -0.96
N HIS A 535 -9.24 14.15 -0.51
CA HIS A 535 -8.37 15.27 -0.15
C HIS A 535 -8.31 15.40 1.37
N LEU A 536 -7.13 15.20 1.95
CA LEU A 536 -6.90 15.36 3.38
C LEU A 536 -6.25 16.72 3.64
N THR A 537 -6.77 17.51 4.58
CA THR A 537 -6.13 18.75 5.03
C THR A 537 -5.98 18.66 6.55
N LEU A 538 -4.78 18.32 7.00
CA LEU A 538 -4.51 18.17 8.43
C LEU A 538 -4.04 19.50 9.02
N ASP A 539 -4.62 19.90 10.14
CA ASP A 539 -4.11 21.01 10.95
C ASP A 539 -2.80 20.61 11.65
N SER A 540 -2.16 21.56 12.33
CA SER A 540 -1.03 21.25 13.22
C SER A 540 -1.48 20.33 14.36
N PHE A 541 -0.83 19.19 14.54
CA PHE A 541 -1.09 18.25 15.64
C PHE A 541 0.21 17.75 16.27
N ALA A 542 0.13 17.39 17.56
CA ALA A 542 1.20 16.67 18.25
C ALA A 542 0.88 15.17 18.28
N GLY A 543 1.84 14.32 17.92
CA GLY A 543 1.66 12.86 17.96
C GLY A 543 0.94 12.32 16.72
N LYS A 544 -0.24 11.72 16.90
CA LYS A 544 -1.00 11.04 15.83
C LYS A 544 -2.21 11.89 15.41
N ALA A 545 -2.39 12.10 14.11
CA ALA A 545 -3.59 12.75 13.57
C ALA A 545 -4.87 11.89 13.72
N ASN A 546 -4.73 10.56 13.87
CA ASN A 546 -5.86 9.63 13.90
C ASN A 546 -6.88 9.88 12.75
N VAL A 547 -6.35 10.04 11.53
CA VAL A 547 -7.14 10.08 10.30
C VAL A 547 -6.95 8.75 9.56
N GLN A 548 -8.06 8.07 9.27
CA GLN A 548 -8.04 6.72 8.71
C GLN A 548 -8.95 6.67 7.48
N CYS A 549 -8.46 6.10 6.38
CA CYS A 549 -9.24 5.85 5.18
C CYS A 549 -9.18 4.36 4.84
N LEU A 550 -10.32 3.67 4.83
CA LEU A 550 -10.45 2.27 4.49
C LEU A 550 -11.26 2.13 3.20
N LEU A 551 -10.67 1.49 2.20
CA LEU A 551 -11.31 1.18 0.92
C LEU A 551 -11.48 -0.34 0.85
N ASP A 552 -12.73 -0.80 0.90
CA ASP A 552 -13.10 -2.21 0.91
C ASP A 552 -13.97 -2.52 -0.31
N HIS A 553 -13.47 -3.33 -1.25
CA HIS A 553 -14.14 -3.60 -2.52
C HIS A 553 -14.59 -2.32 -3.27
N ALA A 554 -13.77 -1.27 -3.24
CA ALA A 554 -14.06 0.00 -3.90
C ALA A 554 -13.34 0.12 -5.25
N THR A 555 -13.98 0.77 -6.22
CA THR A 555 -13.35 1.19 -7.48
C THR A 555 -13.18 2.70 -7.47
N VAL A 556 -11.94 3.17 -7.60
CA VAL A 556 -11.63 4.61 -7.59
C VAL A 556 -10.95 5.02 -8.89
N SER A 557 -11.45 6.10 -9.49
CA SER A 557 -10.84 6.75 -10.65
C SER A 557 -10.74 8.24 -10.38
N ALA A 558 -9.52 8.78 -10.40
CA ALA A 558 -9.26 10.21 -10.20
C ALA A 558 -8.34 10.74 -11.29
N ARG A 559 -8.53 12.01 -11.67
CA ARG A 559 -7.60 12.70 -12.57
C ARG A 559 -6.36 13.20 -11.83
N GLY A 560 -6.52 13.62 -10.57
CA GLY A 560 -5.46 13.97 -9.64
C GLY A 560 -4.96 12.73 -8.89
N ALA A 561 -4.99 12.78 -7.56
CA ALA A 561 -4.61 11.66 -6.72
C ALA A 561 -5.83 10.84 -6.24
N VAL A 562 -5.63 9.56 -5.97
CA VAL A 562 -6.62 8.74 -5.23
C VAL A 562 -6.75 9.24 -3.79
N VAL A 563 -5.62 9.53 -3.15
CA VAL A 563 -5.52 10.20 -1.85
C VAL A 563 -4.47 11.29 -1.97
N HIS A 564 -4.84 12.53 -1.68
CA HIS A 564 -3.94 13.66 -1.60
C HIS A 564 -3.82 14.10 -0.14
N LEU A 565 -2.59 14.10 0.37
CA LEU A 565 -2.23 14.65 1.67
C LEU A 565 -1.11 15.68 1.43
N PRO A 566 -1.39 16.99 1.52
CA PRO A 566 -0.37 18.02 1.40
C PRO A 566 0.55 18.01 2.61
N ASP A 567 1.70 18.67 2.48
CA ASP A 567 2.67 18.81 3.57
C ASP A 567 2.02 19.38 4.84
N VAL A 568 2.15 18.63 5.94
CA VAL A 568 1.66 19.05 7.25
C VAL A 568 2.67 20.01 7.87
N LYS A 569 2.29 21.28 7.99
CA LYS A 569 3.12 22.30 8.67
C LYS A 569 3.32 21.86 10.13
N GLN A 570 4.56 21.61 10.53
CA GLN A 570 4.96 21.28 11.90
C GLN A 570 4.49 19.93 12.46
N ALA A 571 4.46 18.87 11.65
CA ALA A 571 4.48 17.53 12.22
C ALA A 571 5.86 17.29 12.86
N GLY A 572 6.01 17.54 14.17
CA GLY A 572 7.14 16.99 14.92
C GLY A 572 7.18 15.47 14.74
N PRO A 573 8.36 14.81 14.82
CA PRO A 573 8.41 13.36 14.73
C PRO A 573 7.41 12.78 15.74
N PRO A 574 6.55 11.81 15.33
CA PRO A 574 5.61 11.21 16.26
C PRO A 574 6.39 10.73 17.48
N ALA A 575 5.95 11.08 18.68
CA ALA A 575 6.55 10.54 19.90
C ALA A 575 6.57 9.02 19.77
N GLU A 576 7.75 8.42 19.87
CA GLU A 576 7.87 6.97 19.81
C GLU A 576 6.99 6.39 20.93
N PRO A 577 6.18 5.35 20.65
CA PRO A 577 5.49 4.65 21.71
C PRO A 577 6.56 4.10 22.67
N LEU A 578 6.52 4.59 23.93
CA LEU A 578 7.33 4.09 25.03
C LEU A 578 7.01 2.64 25.36
#